data_AF-A7I6D6-F1
#
_entry.id   AF-A7I6D6-F1
#
_cell.length_a   1.000
_cell.length_b   1.000
_cell.length_c   1.000
_cell.angle_alpha   90.00
_cell.angle_beta   90.00
_cell.angle_gamma   90.00
#
_symmetry.space_group_name_H-M   'P 1'
#
loop_
_entity.id
_entity.type
_entity.pdbx_description
1 polymer ?
#
loop_
_entity_poly.entity_id
_entity_poly.type
_entity_poly.pdbx_seq_one_letter_code
_entity_poly.pdbx_strand_id
1 'polypeptide(L)'
;MKRSRLVCIVVAAICLLASLQGVAAMSLKLEPLSPGQGVTTASVASASLASASANDNYPVSVDQAKNNIRVFMGDLSLEPVLTTTGSLPIGNYYYFTAGNSSFEVNQNSGAVEFAHFGDNTQNAEDIVLTSNQAYADATTYAGAKFADFSTRNWKLVVDRVDTQYEYYFNPSTGNWDYYTVIAYNFVFREQKDNVLLPSLVHVSVNAKTGSVIDYWGVDRLLTVSDLQGSVPLSDAVKTAENYFGGDFASTEGHREVIIQPQNFERLVWVVSLTGNHGDMYTAIVDANDGTFVGTHWDNDIWPVYWLRYYL
;
A
#
# COMPACT_ATOMS: atom_id res chain seq x y z
N MET A 1 -21.11 -59.57 -7.66
CA MET A 1 -20.71 -60.49 -6.56
C MET A 1 -19.25 -60.19 -6.22
N LYS A 2 -18.76 -60.04 -4.98
CA LYS A 2 -19.30 -59.95 -3.60
C LYS A 2 -18.56 -58.73 -2.96
N ARG A 3 -19.19 -57.69 -2.39
CA ARG A 3 -19.75 -57.51 -1.02
C ARG A 3 -18.84 -57.89 0.18
N SER A 4 -18.80 -56.96 1.16
CA SER A 4 -18.41 -57.06 2.60
C SER A 4 -16.92 -57.04 3.00
N ARG A 5 -16.51 -56.50 4.18
CA ARG A 5 -17.01 -55.40 5.07
C ARG A 5 -16.16 -55.30 6.36
N LEU A 6 -15.73 -54.10 6.78
CA LEU A 6 -15.53 -53.62 8.19
C LEU A 6 -15.07 -52.13 8.13
N VAL A 7 -15.46 -51.11 8.92
CA VAL A 7 -16.46 -50.88 10.01
C VAL A 7 -15.96 -50.90 11.48
N CYS A 8 -15.78 -49.70 12.06
CA CYS A 8 -15.59 -49.35 13.50
C CYS A 8 -14.27 -49.86 14.15
N ILE A 9 -13.72 -49.34 15.27
CA ILE A 9 -14.17 -48.58 16.47
C ILE A 9 -13.06 -47.49 16.77
N VAL A 10 -13.18 -46.32 17.44
CA VAL A 10 -14.08 -45.70 18.47
C VAL A 10 -14.26 -44.18 18.24
N VAL A 11 -14.96 -43.46 19.15
CA VAL A 11 -14.96 -41.98 19.30
C VAL A 11 -14.85 -41.59 20.79
N ALA A 12 -13.90 -40.70 21.16
CA ALA A 12 -13.81 -39.91 22.41
C ALA A 12 -12.56 -38.98 22.34
N ALA A 13 -12.46 -37.82 23.01
CA ALA A 13 -13.35 -37.16 23.96
C ALA A 13 -13.37 -35.62 23.76
N ILE A 14 -14.42 -34.98 24.27
CA ILE A 14 -14.57 -33.51 24.41
C ILE A 14 -15.04 -33.22 25.84
N CYS A 15 -14.74 -32.01 26.36
CA CYS A 15 -15.14 -31.44 27.66
C CYS A 15 -14.58 -32.07 28.95
N LEU A 16 -13.67 -31.33 29.60
CA LEU A 16 -13.62 -30.92 31.03
C LEU A 16 -12.26 -30.19 31.21
N LEU A 17 -12.06 -29.08 31.94
CA LEU A 17 -12.89 -28.30 32.87
C LEU A 17 -12.66 -26.79 32.65
N ALA A 18 -13.56 -25.95 33.14
CA ALA A 18 -13.31 -24.54 33.42
C ALA A 18 -13.71 -24.22 34.87
N SER A 19 -12.82 -23.58 35.64
CA SER A 19 -13.12 -22.87 36.91
C SER A 19 -11.84 -22.26 37.52
N LEU A 20 -12.02 -21.33 38.48
CA LEU A 20 -11.01 -20.51 39.17
C LEU A 20 -10.21 -19.59 38.22
N GLN A 21 -10.55 -18.31 38.01
CA GLN A 21 -10.72 -17.19 38.96
C GLN A 21 -9.49 -16.85 39.81
N GLY A 22 -9.06 -15.58 39.71
CA GLY A 22 -8.53 -14.84 40.86
C GLY A 22 -7.01 -14.74 41.02
N VAL A 23 -6.37 -13.84 40.27
CA VAL A 23 -5.18 -13.10 40.76
C VAL A 23 -5.48 -11.61 40.62
N ALA A 24 -5.34 -10.86 41.72
CA ALA A 24 -5.69 -9.44 41.78
C ALA A 24 -4.55 -8.54 41.30
N ALA A 25 -4.88 -7.31 40.91
CA ALA A 25 -3.90 -6.31 40.48
C ALA A 25 -2.92 -5.94 41.60
N MET A 26 -1.62 -6.12 41.37
CA MET A 26 -0.57 -5.72 42.31
C MET A 26 -0.23 -4.24 42.13
N SER A 27 -0.98 -3.37 42.81
CA SER A 27 -0.77 -1.92 42.77
C SER A 27 0.50 -1.53 43.53
N LEU A 28 1.59 -1.32 42.79
CA LEU A 28 2.86 -0.84 43.32
C LEU A 28 2.79 0.68 43.58
N LYS A 29 2.41 1.05 44.81
CA LYS A 29 2.62 2.41 45.32
C LYS A 29 4.11 2.71 45.41
N LEU A 30 4.58 3.66 44.61
CA LEU A 30 5.79 4.42 44.88
C LEU A 30 5.39 5.73 45.57
N GLU A 31 5.94 5.99 46.76
CA GLU A 31 5.70 7.23 47.49
C GLU A 31 6.64 8.36 47.03
N PRO A 32 6.19 9.63 47.00
CA PRO A 32 7.00 10.73 46.49
C PRO A 32 8.02 11.22 47.53
N LEU A 33 9.31 11.17 47.17
CA LEU A 33 10.35 11.90 47.91
C LEU A 33 10.31 13.39 47.54
N SER A 34 10.23 14.25 48.56
CA SER A 34 10.24 15.71 48.44
C SER A 34 11.67 16.29 48.40
N PRO A 35 11.86 17.55 47.95
CA PRO A 35 13.10 17.97 47.27
C PRO A 35 14.25 18.41 48.17
N GLY A 36 15.48 18.17 47.69
CA GLY A 36 16.73 18.76 48.17
C GLY A 36 17.46 19.54 47.06
N GLN A 37 17.96 20.73 47.38
CA GLN A 37 18.48 21.72 46.43
C GLN A 37 19.93 21.44 45.98
N GLY A 38 20.32 21.91 44.78
CA GLY A 38 21.73 22.28 44.54
C GLY A 38 22.27 22.33 43.11
N VAL A 39 22.78 23.50 42.71
CA VAL A 39 23.76 23.74 41.62
C VAL A 39 23.22 23.59 40.17
N THR A 40 23.92 24.17 39.20
CA THR A 40 23.29 24.91 38.09
C THR A 40 23.94 24.75 36.71
N THR A 41 23.11 24.99 35.68
CA THR A 41 23.45 25.54 34.34
C THR A 41 24.46 24.81 33.45
N ALA A 42 23.92 24.01 32.52
CA ALA A 42 24.20 24.15 31.09
C ALA A 42 22.94 23.75 30.30
N SER A 43 22.38 24.65 29.48
CA SER A 43 21.10 24.42 28.80
C SER A 43 21.29 23.73 27.44
N VAL A 44 21.08 22.42 27.39
CA VAL A 44 20.73 21.75 26.13
C VAL A 44 19.22 21.94 25.94
N ALA A 45 18.82 22.60 24.87
CA ALA A 45 17.41 22.80 24.55
C ALA A 45 16.84 21.50 23.95
N SER A 46 16.49 20.55 24.82
CA SER A 46 15.65 19.41 24.46
C SER A 46 14.31 19.94 23.98
N ALA A 47 14.14 20.04 22.66
CA ALA A 47 12.85 20.36 22.06
C ALA A 47 11.87 19.26 22.47
N SER A 48 10.97 19.57 23.38
CA SER A 48 9.90 18.67 23.78
C SER A 48 8.97 18.52 22.58
N LEU A 49 9.18 17.46 21.79
CA LEU A 49 8.18 16.98 20.84
C LEU A 49 6.87 16.85 21.62
N ALA A 50 5.88 17.66 21.22
CA ALA A 50 4.57 17.61 21.84
C ALA A 50 4.05 16.18 21.72
N SER A 51 3.57 15.62 22.83
CA SER A 51 2.95 14.30 22.83
C SER A 51 1.82 14.31 21.80
N ALA A 52 1.98 13.58 20.69
CA ALA A 52 0.96 13.43 19.67
C ALA A 52 -0.36 13.05 20.35
N SER A 53 -1.39 13.86 20.14
CA SER A 53 -2.52 13.91 21.07
C SER A 53 -3.28 12.60 21.10
N ALA A 54 -3.41 12.02 22.31
CA ALA A 54 -4.11 10.76 22.57
C ALA A 54 -5.66 10.87 22.48
N ASN A 55 -6.16 11.66 21.53
CA ASN A 55 -7.58 11.90 21.23
C ASN A 55 -8.02 11.37 19.86
N ASP A 56 -7.07 10.98 18.99
CA ASP A 56 -7.35 10.37 17.70
C ASP A 56 -7.72 8.89 17.91
N ASN A 57 -9.02 8.64 18.09
CA ASN A 57 -9.59 7.39 18.60
C ASN A 57 -9.71 6.30 17.52
N TYR A 58 -8.61 6.03 16.80
CA TYR A 58 -8.53 5.01 15.76
C TYR A 58 -8.48 3.58 16.32
N PRO A 59 -8.91 2.55 15.56
CA PRO A 59 -8.88 1.16 16.00
C PRO A 59 -7.50 0.60 16.36
N VAL A 60 -6.43 1.14 15.77
CA VAL A 60 -5.04 0.70 15.98
C VAL A 60 -4.24 1.83 16.61
N SER A 61 -3.54 1.54 17.71
CA SER A 61 -2.67 2.50 18.40
C SER A 61 -1.28 2.58 17.76
N VAL A 62 -0.56 3.67 18.04
CA VAL A 62 0.82 3.89 17.59
C VAL A 62 1.74 2.72 17.96
N ASP A 63 1.63 2.15 19.16
CA ASP A 63 2.49 1.05 19.59
C ASP A 63 2.08 -0.30 18.97
N GLN A 64 0.79 -0.50 18.66
CA GLN A 64 0.36 -1.63 17.82
C GLN A 64 0.92 -1.49 16.40
N ALA A 65 0.88 -0.29 15.81
CA ALA A 65 1.44 -0.02 14.50
C ALA A 65 2.96 -0.25 14.44
N LYS A 66 3.73 0.20 15.44
CA LYS A 66 5.17 -0.17 15.58
C LYS A 66 5.39 -1.67 15.65
N ASN A 67 4.57 -2.40 16.42
CA ASN A 67 4.66 -3.84 16.51
C ASN A 67 4.35 -4.53 15.17
N ASN A 68 3.40 -3.99 14.40
CA ASN A 68 3.06 -4.51 13.08
C ASN A 68 4.20 -4.28 12.07
N ILE A 69 4.93 -3.16 12.14
CA ILE A 69 6.17 -2.95 11.37
C ILE A 69 7.24 -3.98 11.78
N ARG A 70 7.47 -4.20 13.08
CA ARG A 70 8.41 -5.22 13.58
C ARG A 70 8.09 -6.62 13.03
N VAL A 71 6.82 -7.02 13.08
CA VAL A 71 6.33 -8.30 12.52
C VAL A 71 6.45 -8.35 11.00
N PHE A 72 6.11 -7.28 10.30
CA PHE A 72 6.26 -7.15 8.84
C PHE A 72 7.73 -7.28 8.41
N MET A 73 8.67 -6.67 9.13
CA MET A 73 10.10 -6.78 8.86
C MET A 73 10.71 -8.12 9.29
N GLY A 74 10.06 -8.85 10.21
CA GLY A 74 10.61 -10.05 10.84
C GLY A 74 11.66 -9.74 11.92
N ASP A 75 11.77 -8.48 12.35
CA ASP A 75 12.71 -8.02 13.38
C ASP A 75 11.96 -7.36 14.54
N LEU A 76 11.97 -8.04 15.70
CA LEU A 76 11.36 -7.55 16.94
C LEU A 76 12.24 -6.55 17.70
N SER A 77 13.49 -6.33 17.29
CA SER A 77 14.43 -5.36 17.87
C SER A 77 14.45 -4.00 17.16
N LEU A 78 13.78 -3.90 16.01
CA LEU A 78 13.59 -2.66 15.27
C LEU A 78 12.80 -1.64 16.12
N GLU A 79 13.17 -0.36 16.08
CA GLU A 79 12.49 0.73 16.79
C GLU A 79 11.91 1.77 15.81
N PRO A 80 10.68 1.59 15.30
CA PRO A 80 10.05 2.56 14.40
C PRO A 80 9.66 3.85 15.13
N VAL A 81 10.12 4.98 14.59
CA VAL A 81 9.84 6.33 15.09
C VAL A 81 8.65 6.91 14.31
N LEU A 82 7.55 7.20 15.02
CA LEU A 82 6.42 7.90 14.42
C LEU A 82 6.86 9.30 14.01
N THR A 83 6.75 9.61 12.73
CA THR A 83 7.21 10.87 12.15
C THR A 83 6.04 11.80 11.83
N THR A 84 4.93 11.29 11.29
CA THR A 84 3.67 12.04 11.12
C THR A 84 2.46 11.09 11.03
N THR A 85 1.24 11.65 11.03
CA THR A 85 0.04 11.00 10.49
C THR A 85 -0.32 11.60 9.12
N GLY A 86 -1.17 10.90 8.35
CA GLY A 86 -1.69 11.37 7.07
C GLY A 86 -3.02 10.73 6.68
N SER A 87 -3.56 11.18 5.54
CA SER A 87 -4.83 10.72 4.95
C SER A 87 -4.71 10.60 3.44
N LEU A 88 -5.20 9.48 2.90
CA LEU A 88 -5.40 9.23 1.47
C LEU A 88 -6.90 8.98 1.21
N PRO A 89 -7.38 9.00 -0.06
CA PRO A 89 -8.75 8.60 -0.39
C PRO A 89 -9.14 7.21 0.14
N ILE A 90 -8.14 6.33 0.29
CA ILE A 90 -8.23 4.95 0.79
C ILE A 90 -8.13 4.80 2.32
N GLY A 91 -8.03 5.89 3.09
CA GLY A 91 -7.98 5.87 4.56
C GLY A 91 -6.82 6.64 5.19
N ASN A 92 -6.75 6.61 6.52
CA ASN A 92 -5.75 7.34 7.31
C ASN A 92 -4.61 6.42 7.77
N TYR A 93 -3.42 6.99 7.95
CA TYR A 93 -2.20 6.22 8.22
C TYR A 93 -1.26 6.92 9.21
N TYR A 94 -0.44 6.10 9.88
CA TYR A 94 0.75 6.52 10.61
C TYR A 94 1.98 6.36 9.71
N TYR A 95 2.79 7.42 9.56
CA TYR A 95 4.07 7.37 8.85
C TYR A 95 5.23 7.21 9.84
N PHE A 96 5.99 6.13 9.70
CA PHE A 96 7.12 5.78 10.54
C PHE A 96 8.44 5.75 9.74
N THR A 97 9.55 5.95 10.43
CA THR A 97 10.90 5.71 9.94
C THR A 97 11.64 4.74 10.86
N ALA A 98 12.51 3.90 10.30
CA ALA A 98 13.40 3.02 11.05
C ALA A 98 14.68 2.75 10.23
N GLY A 99 15.82 3.30 10.67
CA GLY A 99 17.03 3.35 9.84
C GLY A 99 16.78 4.15 8.56
N ASN A 100 17.21 3.61 7.41
CA ASN A 100 16.93 4.17 6.09
C ASN A 100 15.59 3.69 5.48
N SER A 101 14.77 2.96 6.24
CA SER A 101 13.46 2.47 5.79
C SER A 101 12.32 3.35 6.32
N SER A 102 11.23 3.46 5.56
CA SER A 102 9.99 4.13 5.99
C SER A 102 8.75 3.28 5.72
N PHE A 103 7.68 3.52 6.48
CA PHE A 103 6.49 2.68 6.53
C PHE A 103 5.23 3.50 6.73
N GLU A 104 4.16 3.19 6.00
CA GLU A 104 2.81 3.68 6.27
C GLU A 104 1.94 2.55 6.81
N VAL A 105 1.42 2.75 8.03
CA VAL A 105 0.56 1.78 8.71
C VAL A 105 -0.86 2.32 8.78
N ASN A 106 -1.81 1.60 8.19
CA ASN A 106 -3.21 1.97 8.16
C ASN A 106 -3.80 2.02 9.58
N GLN A 107 -4.45 3.12 9.94
CA GLN A 107 -4.96 3.35 11.30
C GLN A 107 -6.19 2.50 11.66
N ASN A 108 -6.86 1.92 10.67
CA ASN A 108 -8.06 1.09 10.87
C ASN A 108 -7.75 -0.41 10.84
N SER A 109 -6.90 -0.88 9.91
CA SER A 109 -6.55 -2.30 9.77
C SER A 109 -5.24 -2.69 10.47
N GLY A 110 -4.34 -1.73 10.68
CA GLY A 110 -3.00 -1.97 11.20
C GLY A 110 -2.05 -2.63 10.20
N ALA A 111 -2.47 -2.82 8.95
CA ALA A 111 -1.59 -3.31 7.88
C ALA A 111 -0.49 -2.28 7.57
N VAL A 112 0.73 -2.77 7.29
CA VAL A 112 1.77 -1.99 6.62
C VAL A 112 1.38 -1.95 5.14
N GLU A 113 0.75 -0.84 4.73
CA GLU A 113 0.21 -0.70 3.37
C GLU A 113 1.24 -0.12 2.40
N PHE A 114 2.27 0.57 2.91
CA PHE A 114 3.41 1.04 2.14
C PHE A 114 4.70 0.82 2.95
N ALA A 115 5.76 0.38 2.29
CA ALA A 115 7.10 0.26 2.84
C ALA A 115 8.15 0.63 1.78
N HIS A 116 9.14 1.42 2.17
CA HIS A 116 10.30 1.79 1.35
C HIS A 116 11.60 1.42 2.09
N PHE A 117 12.59 0.91 1.36
CA PHE A 117 13.82 0.34 1.88
C PHE A 117 15.06 1.05 1.31
N GLY A 118 15.46 2.18 1.89
CA GLY A 118 16.59 2.99 1.43
C GLY A 118 17.97 2.32 1.50
N ASP A 119 18.10 1.17 2.18
CA ASP A 119 19.32 0.35 2.12
C ASP A 119 19.40 -0.53 0.84
N ASN A 120 18.28 -0.61 0.08
CA ASN A 120 18.13 -1.35 -1.16
C ASN A 120 18.14 -0.47 -2.43
N THR A 121 18.14 0.87 -2.29
CA THR A 121 18.33 1.83 -3.40
C THR A 121 19.80 1.88 -3.88
N GLN A 122 20.52 0.76 -3.88
CA GLN A 122 21.95 0.75 -4.20
C GLN A 122 22.20 1.07 -5.68
N ASN A 123 23.23 1.90 -5.94
CA ASN A 123 23.55 2.47 -7.25
C ASN A 123 23.65 1.40 -8.36
N ALA A 124 22.68 1.45 -9.26
CA ALA A 124 22.44 0.46 -10.31
C ALA A 124 22.73 1.02 -11.70
N GLU A 125 24.00 1.40 -11.92
CA GLU A 125 24.54 1.78 -13.24
C GLU A 125 24.46 0.65 -14.28
N ASP A 126 24.34 -0.61 -13.82
CA ASP A 126 24.19 -1.81 -14.64
C ASP A 126 22.92 -2.58 -14.24
N ILE A 127 22.18 -3.10 -15.24
CA ILE A 127 21.13 -4.11 -15.04
C ILE A 127 21.79 -5.50 -15.03
N VAL A 128 21.52 -6.30 -13.99
CA VAL A 128 22.06 -7.66 -13.82
C VAL A 128 20.96 -8.73 -13.88
N LEU A 129 19.75 -8.39 -13.44
CA LEU A 129 18.59 -9.27 -13.51
C LEU A 129 17.84 -9.15 -14.83
N THR A 130 17.23 -10.25 -15.27
CA THR A 130 16.16 -10.21 -16.27
C THR A 130 14.82 -9.85 -15.62
N SER A 131 13.89 -9.23 -16.36
CA SER A 131 12.51 -8.97 -15.88
C SER A 131 11.86 -10.24 -15.30
N ASN A 132 12.03 -11.41 -15.92
CA ASN A 132 11.52 -12.69 -15.40
C ASN A 132 12.05 -13.06 -14.00
N GLN A 133 13.28 -12.69 -13.66
CA GLN A 133 13.83 -12.91 -12.31
C GLN A 133 13.24 -11.90 -11.33
N ALA A 134 13.29 -10.60 -11.68
CA ALA A 134 12.71 -9.56 -10.84
C ALA A 134 11.21 -9.75 -10.59
N TYR A 135 10.46 -10.29 -11.56
CA TYR A 135 9.05 -10.68 -11.45
C TYR A 135 8.87 -11.87 -10.48
N ALA A 136 9.76 -12.87 -10.52
CA ALA A 136 9.74 -13.99 -9.59
C ALA A 136 10.05 -13.54 -8.16
N ASP A 137 11.01 -12.63 -7.99
CA ASP A 137 11.36 -12.03 -6.69
C ASP A 137 10.21 -11.16 -6.16
N ALA A 138 9.61 -10.32 -7.02
CA ALA A 138 8.45 -9.49 -6.71
C ALA A 138 7.21 -10.31 -6.30
N THR A 139 6.85 -11.33 -7.08
CA THR A 139 5.70 -12.20 -6.76
C THR A 139 5.94 -13.07 -5.53
N THR A 140 7.19 -13.47 -5.27
CA THR A 140 7.57 -14.15 -4.02
C THR A 140 7.43 -13.22 -2.81
N TYR A 141 7.86 -11.96 -2.93
CA TYR A 141 7.73 -10.97 -1.85
C TYR A 141 6.26 -10.61 -1.60
N ALA A 142 5.49 -10.34 -2.65
CA ALA A 142 4.04 -10.13 -2.57
C ALA A 142 3.33 -11.31 -1.89
N GLY A 143 3.64 -12.55 -2.29
CA GLY A 143 3.13 -13.77 -1.66
C GLY A 143 3.53 -13.97 -0.20
N ALA A 144 4.57 -13.30 0.28
CA ALA A 144 5.04 -13.35 1.66
C ALA A 144 4.55 -12.18 2.55
N LYS A 145 4.06 -11.08 1.96
CA LYS A 145 3.63 -9.87 2.69
C LYS A 145 2.14 -9.56 2.55
N PHE A 146 1.52 -9.86 1.41
CA PHE A 146 0.10 -9.61 1.18
C PHE A 146 -0.71 -10.89 1.42
N ALA A 147 -1.67 -10.83 2.34
CA ALA A 147 -2.51 -11.97 2.69
C ALA A 147 -3.34 -12.43 1.48
N ASP A 148 -3.43 -13.75 1.27
CA ASP A 148 -4.18 -14.37 0.17
C ASP A 148 -3.70 -14.00 -1.24
N PHE A 149 -2.52 -13.39 -1.41
CA PHE A 149 -2.00 -13.03 -2.74
C PHE A 149 -1.96 -14.21 -3.72
N SER A 150 -1.60 -15.41 -3.24
CA SER A 150 -1.54 -16.63 -4.04
C SER A 150 -2.89 -17.30 -4.34
N THR A 151 -4.01 -16.78 -3.82
CA THR A 151 -5.35 -17.36 -3.99
C THR A 151 -6.36 -16.41 -4.66
N ARG A 152 -6.12 -15.09 -4.64
CA ARG A 152 -6.91 -14.10 -5.40
C ARG A 152 -6.49 -14.01 -6.87
N ASN A 153 -7.38 -13.52 -7.71
CA ASN A 153 -7.12 -13.36 -9.15
C ASN A 153 -6.46 -12.00 -9.43
N TRP A 154 -5.14 -11.97 -9.53
CA TRP A 154 -4.37 -10.76 -9.83
C TRP A 154 -4.10 -10.62 -11.33
N LYS A 155 -4.35 -9.42 -11.87
CA LYS A 155 -3.85 -8.99 -13.18
C LYS A 155 -2.65 -8.08 -12.99
N LEU A 156 -1.55 -8.39 -13.67
CA LEU A 156 -0.43 -7.48 -13.86
C LEU A 156 -0.88 -6.31 -14.76
N VAL A 157 -0.75 -5.08 -14.26
CA VAL A 157 -1.15 -3.85 -14.97
C VAL A 157 0.03 -2.90 -15.24
N VAL A 158 1.15 -3.09 -14.54
CA VAL A 158 2.45 -2.47 -14.86
C VAL A 158 3.51 -3.56 -14.84
N ASP A 159 4.33 -3.61 -15.88
CA ASP A 159 5.60 -4.32 -15.99
C ASP A 159 6.55 -3.40 -16.76
N ARG A 160 7.45 -2.71 -16.05
CA ARG A 160 8.42 -1.80 -16.67
C ARG A 160 9.71 -1.69 -15.86
N VAL A 161 10.73 -1.10 -16.47
CA VAL A 161 11.98 -0.74 -15.81
C VAL A 161 12.15 0.77 -15.83
N ASP A 162 12.44 1.36 -14.67
CA ASP A 162 12.58 2.79 -14.44
C ASP A 162 13.99 3.16 -14.00
N THR A 163 14.47 4.31 -14.46
CA THR A 163 15.71 4.94 -13.99
C THR A 163 15.37 6.15 -13.14
N GLN A 164 15.63 6.05 -11.84
CA GLN A 164 15.41 7.10 -10.85
C GLN A 164 16.75 7.73 -10.43
N TYR A 165 16.72 9.00 -9.99
CA TYR A 165 17.89 9.76 -9.56
C TYR A 165 17.69 10.18 -8.11
N GLU A 166 18.43 9.55 -7.20
CA GLU A 166 18.32 9.79 -5.76
C GLU A 166 19.37 10.82 -5.32
N TYR A 167 18.89 11.94 -4.78
CA TYR A 167 19.72 13.09 -4.42
C TYR A 167 20.03 13.10 -2.93
N TYR A 168 21.32 13.22 -2.58
CA TYR A 168 21.77 13.28 -1.20
C TYR A 168 22.75 14.43 -0.97
N PHE A 169 22.68 15.05 0.20
CA PHE A 169 23.66 16.04 0.60
C PHE A 169 24.95 15.34 1.04
N ASN A 170 26.06 15.64 0.37
CA ASN A 170 27.37 15.10 0.72
C ASN A 170 28.11 16.08 1.65
N PRO A 171 28.22 15.80 2.96
CA PRO A 171 28.88 16.70 3.91
C PRO A 171 30.39 16.82 3.69
N SER A 172 31.00 15.95 2.89
CA SER A 172 32.44 16.00 2.55
C SER A 172 32.75 17.00 1.44
N THR A 173 31.80 17.24 0.53
CA THR A 173 31.93 18.20 -0.59
C THR A 173 31.15 19.49 -0.35
N GLY A 174 30.15 19.46 0.53
CA GLY A 174 29.23 20.58 0.77
C GLY A 174 28.15 20.74 -0.31
N ASN A 175 28.04 19.78 -1.22
CA ASN A 175 27.13 19.82 -2.37
C ASN A 175 26.02 18.76 -2.25
N TRP A 176 25.01 18.88 -3.11
CA TRP A 176 24.11 17.78 -3.42
C TRP A 176 24.73 16.93 -4.53
N ASP A 177 25.00 15.68 -4.22
CA ASP A 177 25.36 14.64 -5.19
C ASP A 177 24.11 13.79 -5.49
N TYR A 178 24.20 12.87 -6.45
CA TYR A 178 23.15 11.89 -6.72
C TYR A 178 23.72 10.52 -7.08
N TYR A 179 22.90 9.49 -6.97
CA TYR A 179 23.16 8.16 -7.53
C TYR A 179 21.94 7.67 -8.34
N THR A 180 22.15 6.65 -9.16
CA THR A 180 21.13 6.15 -10.09
C THR A 180 20.53 4.85 -9.57
N VAL A 181 19.21 4.78 -9.46
CA VAL A 181 18.50 3.54 -9.13
C VAL A 181 17.77 3.06 -10.38
N ILE A 182 18.11 1.86 -10.86
CA ILE A 182 17.33 1.18 -11.90
C ILE A 182 16.51 0.09 -11.22
N ALA A 183 15.19 0.18 -11.37
CA ALA A 183 14.23 -0.69 -10.68
C ALA A 183 13.21 -1.26 -11.67
N TYR A 184 12.89 -2.54 -11.51
CA TYR A 184 11.71 -3.15 -12.14
C TYR A 184 10.48 -2.87 -11.27
N ASN A 185 9.47 -2.24 -11.86
CA ASN A 185 8.20 -1.93 -11.20
C ASN A 185 7.11 -2.88 -11.70
N PHE A 186 6.53 -3.64 -10.77
CA PHE A 186 5.42 -4.55 -11.02
C PHE A 186 4.20 -4.12 -10.21
N VAL A 187 3.08 -3.84 -10.88
CA VAL A 187 1.80 -3.53 -10.22
C VAL A 187 0.78 -4.60 -10.56
N PHE A 188 0.25 -5.22 -9.52
CA PHE A 188 -0.83 -6.20 -9.54
C PHE A 188 -2.12 -5.55 -9.03
N ARG A 189 -3.21 -5.74 -9.76
CA ARG A 189 -4.56 -5.32 -9.37
C ARG A 189 -5.46 -6.55 -9.28
N GLU A 190 -6.26 -6.64 -8.23
CA GLU A 190 -7.24 -7.74 -8.12
C GLU A 190 -8.30 -7.57 -9.23
N GLN A 191 -8.67 -8.64 -9.93
CA GLN A 191 -9.62 -8.58 -11.05
C GLN A 191 -10.78 -9.56 -10.85
N LYS A 192 -12.01 -9.07 -11.01
CA LYS A 192 -13.24 -9.87 -10.92
C LYS A 192 -14.19 -9.49 -12.04
N ASP A 193 -14.79 -10.47 -12.71
CA ASP A 193 -15.76 -10.27 -13.80
C ASP A 193 -15.25 -9.33 -14.92
N ASN A 194 -13.94 -9.41 -15.20
CA ASN A 194 -13.10 -8.54 -16.05
C ASN A 194 -12.84 -7.12 -15.54
N VAL A 195 -13.44 -6.69 -14.43
CA VAL A 195 -13.24 -5.39 -13.79
C VAL A 195 -12.04 -5.42 -12.84
N LEU A 196 -11.18 -4.40 -12.86
CA LEU A 196 -10.13 -4.22 -11.83
C LEU A 196 -10.75 -3.66 -10.54
N LEU A 197 -10.38 -4.21 -9.39
CA LEU A 197 -10.87 -3.79 -8.07
C LEU A 197 -9.89 -2.78 -7.42
N PRO A 198 -10.26 -2.10 -6.31
CA PRO A 198 -9.38 -1.09 -5.70
C PRO A 198 -8.14 -1.69 -5.01
N SER A 199 -8.17 -3.00 -4.71
CA SER A 199 -7.07 -3.75 -4.12
C SER A 199 -5.87 -3.84 -5.06
N LEU A 200 -4.68 -3.59 -4.51
CA LEU A 200 -3.43 -3.39 -5.24
C LEU A 200 -2.26 -4.01 -4.47
N VAL A 201 -1.33 -4.62 -5.22
CA VAL A 201 0.04 -4.86 -4.74
C VAL A 201 1.01 -4.25 -5.74
N HIS A 202 1.91 -3.38 -5.29
CA HIS A 202 3.06 -2.89 -6.05
C HIS A 202 4.33 -3.42 -5.41
N VAL A 203 5.29 -3.87 -6.23
CA VAL A 203 6.64 -4.19 -5.79
C VAL A 203 7.65 -3.59 -6.77
N SER A 204 8.61 -2.86 -6.22
CA SER A 204 9.77 -2.29 -6.91
C SER A 204 11.01 -3.11 -6.56
N VAL A 205 11.74 -3.60 -7.56
CA VAL A 205 12.90 -4.51 -7.38
C VAL A 205 14.14 -3.91 -8.02
N ASN A 206 15.22 -3.75 -7.25
CA ASN A 206 16.50 -3.25 -7.73
C ASN A 206 17.05 -4.18 -8.83
N ALA A 207 17.22 -3.64 -10.05
CA ALA A 207 17.59 -4.40 -11.25
C ALA A 207 19.03 -4.97 -11.21
N LYS A 208 19.84 -4.58 -10.22
CA LYS A 208 21.22 -5.02 -10.00
C LYS A 208 21.35 -6.05 -8.86
N THR A 209 20.55 -5.93 -7.79
CA THR A 209 20.69 -6.77 -6.58
C THR A 209 19.55 -7.77 -6.37
N GLY A 210 18.36 -7.56 -6.94
CA GLY A 210 17.15 -8.31 -6.59
C GLY A 210 16.52 -7.91 -5.25
N SER A 211 17.08 -6.91 -4.57
CA SER A 211 16.48 -6.36 -3.36
C SER A 211 15.18 -5.62 -3.70
N VAL A 212 14.12 -5.85 -2.93
CA VAL A 212 12.90 -5.02 -2.98
C VAL A 212 13.22 -3.63 -2.44
N ILE A 213 12.90 -2.59 -3.21
CA ILE A 213 13.05 -1.18 -2.84
C ILE A 213 11.75 -0.67 -2.23
N ASP A 214 10.61 -0.96 -2.87
CA ASP A 214 9.29 -0.53 -2.44
C ASP A 214 8.31 -1.71 -2.44
N TYR A 215 7.41 -1.71 -1.46
CA TYR A 215 6.23 -2.58 -1.42
C TYR A 215 5.02 -1.75 -1.03
N TRP A 216 3.98 -1.75 -1.87
CA TRP A 216 2.66 -1.25 -1.49
C TRP A 216 1.68 -2.44 -1.49
N GLY A 217 0.86 -2.58 -0.45
CA GLY A 217 -0.06 -3.70 -0.27
C GLY A 217 -1.37 -3.23 0.32
N VAL A 218 -2.32 -2.89 -0.56
CA VAL A 218 -3.58 -2.22 -0.23
C VAL A 218 -4.74 -3.20 -0.45
N ASP A 219 -5.36 -3.66 0.63
CA ASP A 219 -6.54 -4.54 0.57
C ASP A 219 -7.83 -3.75 0.85
N ARG A 220 -8.80 -3.76 -0.06
CA ARG A 220 -10.05 -3.01 0.10
C ARG A 220 -11.27 -3.90 -0.15
N LEU A 221 -12.20 -3.83 0.79
CA LEU A 221 -13.47 -4.55 0.73
C LEU A 221 -14.37 -3.92 -0.34
N LEU A 222 -14.51 -4.61 -1.47
CA LEU A 222 -15.45 -4.25 -2.52
C LEU A 222 -16.88 -4.16 -1.97
N THR A 223 -17.45 -2.95 -2.01
CA THR A 223 -18.84 -2.63 -1.67
C THR A 223 -19.74 -2.56 -2.90
N VAL A 224 -19.18 -2.24 -4.07
CA VAL A 224 -19.91 -2.23 -5.36
C VAL A 224 -20.34 -3.65 -5.74
N SER A 225 -21.66 -3.89 -5.74
CA SER A 225 -22.26 -5.21 -5.94
C SER A 225 -22.52 -5.58 -7.40
N ASP A 226 -22.73 -4.59 -8.28
CA ASP A 226 -22.85 -4.78 -9.73
C ASP A 226 -21.59 -4.26 -10.43
N LEU A 227 -20.89 -5.16 -11.13
CA LEU A 227 -19.67 -4.88 -11.90
C LEU A 227 -19.93 -4.77 -13.41
N GLN A 228 -21.19 -4.84 -13.85
CA GLN A 228 -21.55 -4.66 -15.26
C GLN A 228 -21.79 -3.19 -15.62
N GLY A 229 -22.51 -2.45 -14.77
CA GLY A 229 -22.98 -1.11 -15.11
C GLY A 229 -24.00 -1.11 -16.24
N SER A 230 -24.54 0.08 -16.54
CA SER A 230 -25.55 0.30 -17.59
C SER A 230 -24.94 0.86 -18.88
N VAL A 231 -23.78 1.54 -18.79
CA VAL A 231 -23.18 2.33 -19.85
C VAL A 231 -22.24 1.46 -20.70
N PRO A 232 -22.44 1.36 -22.03
CA PRO A 232 -21.48 0.70 -22.90
C PRO A 232 -20.25 1.59 -23.14
N LEU A 233 -19.09 0.97 -23.40
CA LEU A 233 -17.83 1.67 -23.71
C LEU A 233 -18.01 2.72 -24.83
N SER A 234 -18.85 2.45 -25.83
CA SER A 234 -19.13 3.39 -26.93
C SER A 234 -19.76 4.70 -26.52
N ASP A 235 -20.39 4.77 -25.35
CA ASP A 235 -21.01 6.00 -24.82
C ASP A 235 -20.08 6.68 -23.81
N ALA A 236 -19.31 5.91 -23.03
CA ALA A 236 -18.21 6.44 -22.21
C ALA A 236 -17.11 7.11 -23.07
N VAL A 237 -16.77 6.52 -24.22
CA VAL A 237 -15.87 7.12 -25.22
C VAL A 237 -16.41 8.46 -25.70
N LYS A 238 -17.70 8.57 -26.05
CA LYS A 238 -18.31 9.86 -26.44
C LYS A 238 -18.23 10.89 -25.30
N THR A 239 -18.44 10.50 -24.05
CA THR A 239 -18.26 11.42 -22.90
C THR A 239 -16.81 11.93 -22.83
N ALA A 240 -15.83 11.05 -23.02
CA ALA A 240 -14.41 11.40 -23.03
C ALA A 240 -14.03 12.32 -24.21
N GLU A 241 -14.46 11.98 -25.43
CA GLU A 241 -14.21 12.76 -26.65
C GLU A 241 -14.83 14.16 -26.58
N ASN A 242 -16.08 14.26 -26.08
CA ASN A 242 -16.75 15.55 -25.87
C ASN A 242 -16.09 16.41 -24.78
N TYR A 243 -15.44 15.81 -23.78
CA TYR A 243 -14.73 16.53 -22.72
C TYR A 243 -13.42 17.13 -23.23
N PHE A 244 -12.60 16.36 -23.95
CA PHE A 244 -11.30 16.82 -24.46
C PHE A 244 -11.39 17.61 -25.78
N GLY A 245 -12.46 17.42 -26.56
CA GLY A 245 -12.81 18.30 -27.68
C GLY A 245 -11.93 18.15 -28.94
N GLY A 246 -11.77 16.93 -29.46
CA GLY A 246 -11.02 16.69 -30.69
C GLY A 246 -11.31 15.34 -31.36
N ASP A 247 -10.72 15.14 -32.54
CA ASP A 247 -10.71 13.84 -33.24
C ASP A 247 -9.49 13.01 -32.76
N PHE A 248 -9.72 11.75 -32.38
CA PHE A 248 -8.68 10.85 -31.84
C PHE A 248 -8.34 9.74 -32.85
N ALA A 249 -7.07 9.35 -32.90
CA ALA A 249 -6.55 8.31 -33.80
C ALA A 249 -6.87 6.89 -33.32
N SER A 250 -6.91 6.70 -32.00
CA SER A 250 -7.33 5.45 -31.36
C SER A 250 -7.96 5.73 -30.00
N THR A 251 -8.92 4.89 -29.63
CA THR A 251 -9.57 4.89 -28.31
C THR A 251 -9.62 3.47 -27.77
N GLU A 252 -9.41 3.33 -26.47
CA GLU A 252 -9.54 2.08 -25.73
C GLU A 252 -10.20 2.34 -24.38
N GLY A 253 -10.70 1.29 -23.73
CA GLY A 253 -11.16 1.45 -22.36
C GLY A 253 -11.46 0.13 -21.66
N HIS A 254 -11.36 0.18 -20.34
CA HIS A 254 -11.62 -0.95 -19.45
C HIS A 254 -12.44 -0.48 -18.25
N ARG A 255 -13.10 -1.43 -17.57
CA ARG A 255 -13.79 -1.12 -16.30
C ARG A 255 -12.86 -1.32 -15.12
N GLU A 256 -12.96 -0.43 -14.15
CA GLU A 256 -12.45 -0.65 -12.81
C GLU A 256 -13.37 -0.05 -11.74
N VAL A 257 -13.13 -0.40 -10.49
CA VAL A 257 -13.68 0.29 -9.33
C VAL A 257 -12.60 1.20 -8.76
N ILE A 258 -12.90 2.50 -8.74
CA ILE A 258 -12.07 3.52 -8.09
C ILE A 258 -12.58 3.80 -6.67
N ILE A 259 -11.71 4.38 -5.85
CA ILE A 259 -12.07 4.99 -4.56
C ILE A 259 -11.84 6.50 -4.64
N GLN A 260 -12.89 7.27 -4.37
CA GLN A 260 -12.86 8.72 -4.16
C GLN A 260 -12.86 9.02 -2.64
N PRO A 261 -12.61 10.28 -2.19
CA PRO A 261 -12.47 10.59 -0.77
C PRO A 261 -13.68 10.18 0.07
N GLN A 262 -13.43 9.92 1.36
CA GLN A 262 -14.40 9.31 2.29
C GLN A 262 -14.73 7.84 1.98
N ASN A 263 -13.85 7.12 1.25
CA ASN A 263 -14.03 5.74 0.78
C ASN A 263 -15.26 5.55 -0.13
N PHE A 264 -15.58 6.54 -0.98
CA PHE A 264 -16.66 6.40 -1.95
C PHE A 264 -16.22 5.56 -3.15
N GLU A 265 -16.65 4.31 -3.21
CA GLU A 265 -16.38 3.43 -4.35
C GLU A 265 -17.29 3.71 -5.54
N ARG A 266 -16.74 3.58 -6.75
CA ARG A 266 -17.46 3.82 -8.01
C ARG A 266 -16.96 2.92 -9.12
N LEU A 267 -17.87 2.21 -9.80
CA LEU A 267 -17.58 1.53 -11.06
C LEU A 267 -17.44 2.56 -12.18
N VAL A 268 -16.30 2.56 -12.86
CA VAL A 268 -15.98 3.50 -13.95
C VAL A 268 -15.48 2.77 -15.18
N TRP A 269 -15.67 3.40 -16.33
CA TRP A 269 -14.82 3.22 -17.50
C TRP A 269 -13.60 4.14 -17.36
N VAL A 270 -12.41 3.56 -17.37
CA VAL A 270 -11.18 4.28 -17.68
C VAL A 270 -10.99 4.20 -19.19
N VAL A 271 -10.98 5.36 -19.85
CA VAL A 271 -10.91 5.48 -21.31
C VAL A 271 -9.62 6.19 -21.69
N SER A 272 -8.74 5.52 -22.42
CA SER A 272 -7.54 6.12 -23.02
C SER A 272 -7.87 6.63 -24.42
N LEU A 273 -7.49 7.87 -24.73
CA LEU A 273 -7.61 8.46 -26.06
C LEU A 273 -6.22 8.86 -26.56
N THR A 274 -5.89 8.53 -27.82
CA THR A 274 -4.63 8.92 -28.46
C THR A 274 -4.91 9.95 -29.56
N GLY A 275 -4.36 11.15 -29.43
CA GLY A 275 -4.46 12.21 -30.43
C GLY A 275 -3.63 11.91 -31.69
N ASN A 276 -3.96 12.59 -32.79
CA ASN A 276 -3.29 12.42 -34.09
C ASN A 276 -1.78 12.79 -34.10
N HIS A 277 -1.26 13.40 -33.04
CA HIS A 277 0.17 13.70 -32.87
C HIS A 277 0.87 12.86 -31.79
N GLY A 278 0.17 11.87 -31.22
CA GLY A 278 0.69 10.97 -30.18
C GLY A 278 0.37 11.40 -28.74
N ASP A 279 -0.30 12.53 -28.54
CA ASP A 279 -0.77 12.99 -27.23
C ASP A 279 -1.72 11.96 -26.60
N MET A 280 -1.52 11.64 -25.32
CA MET A 280 -2.34 10.67 -24.60
C MET A 280 -3.21 11.35 -23.54
N TYR A 281 -4.50 11.01 -23.53
CA TYR A 281 -5.48 11.51 -22.58
C TYR A 281 -6.16 10.34 -21.88
N THR A 282 -6.56 10.53 -20.61
CA THR A 282 -7.36 9.54 -19.88
C THR A 282 -8.57 10.23 -19.28
N ALA A 283 -9.77 9.77 -19.67
CA ALA A 283 -11.01 10.12 -19.01
C ALA A 283 -11.44 9.00 -18.06
N ILE A 284 -12.09 9.40 -16.97
CA ILE A 284 -12.75 8.51 -16.02
C ILE A 284 -14.25 8.84 -16.09
N VAL A 285 -15.07 7.85 -16.44
CA VAL A 285 -16.51 8.03 -16.72
C VAL A 285 -17.31 7.00 -15.91
N ASP A 286 -18.37 7.42 -15.22
CA ASP A 286 -19.22 6.54 -14.42
C ASP A 286 -19.91 5.50 -15.31
N ALA A 287 -19.79 4.22 -14.97
CA ALA A 287 -20.33 3.12 -15.76
C ALA A 287 -21.86 2.91 -15.59
N ASN A 288 -22.54 3.74 -14.78
CA ASN A 288 -23.95 3.61 -14.42
C ASN A 288 -24.82 4.76 -14.93
N ASP A 289 -24.25 5.94 -15.16
CA ASP A 289 -24.96 7.11 -15.73
C ASP A 289 -24.22 7.85 -16.87
N GLY A 290 -22.94 7.52 -17.11
CA GLY A 290 -22.14 8.09 -18.19
C GLY A 290 -21.57 9.48 -17.89
N THR A 291 -21.66 9.94 -16.64
CA THR A 291 -21.09 11.21 -16.21
C THR A 291 -19.56 11.18 -16.21
N PHE A 292 -18.95 12.30 -16.61
CA PHE A 292 -17.50 12.50 -16.48
C PHE A 292 -17.14 12.68 -15.00
N VAL A 293 -16.21 11.87 -14.51
CA VAL A 293 -15.79 11.82 -13.09
C VAL A 293 -14.47 12.58 -12.88
N GLY A 294 -13.54 12.49 -13.83
CA GLY A 294 -12.21 13.06 -13.72
C GLY A 294 -11.21 12.50 -14.73
N THR A 295 -9.93 12.65 -14.42
CA THR A 295 -8.76 12.26 -15.23
C THR A 295 -7.70 11.59 -14.34
N HIS A 296 -6.61 11.09 -14.93
CA HIS A 296 -5.46 10.60 -14.16
C HIS A 296 -4.66 11.69 -13.42
N TRP A 297 -5.02 12.98 -13.58
CA TRP A 297 -4.39 14.11 -12.88
C TRP A 297 -5.02 14.42 -11.52
N ASP A 298 -6.20 13.86 -11.22
CA ASP A 298 -6.98 14.20 -10.02
C ASP A 298 -6.52 13.36 -8.81
N ASN A 299 -5.79 14.00 -7.90
CA ASN A 299 -5.09 13.36 -6.76
C ASN A 299 -6.00 12.57 -5.79
N ASP A 300 -7.30 12.87 -5.82
CA ASP A 300 -8.33 12.29 -4.98
C ASP A 300 -8.89 10.96 -5.54
N ILE A 301 -8.45 10.50 -6.73
CA ILE A 301 -8.94 9.26 -7.36
C ILE A 301 -7.89 8.14 -7.22
N TRP A 302 -8.18 7.19 -6.32
CA TRP A 302 -7.41 5.95 -6.19
C TRP A 302 -7.97 4.85 -7.12
N PRO A 303 -7.12 4.03 -7.76
CA PRO A 303 -5.66 4.11 -7.78
C PRO A 303 -5.10 4.96 -8.92
N VAL A 304 -5.92 5.41 -9.87
CA VAL A 304 -5.50 6.00 -11.17
C VAL A 304 -4.40 7.05 -11.04
N TYR A 305 -4.56 8.04 -10.16
CA TYR A 305 -3.56 9.09 -9.97
C TYR A 305 -2.23 8.56 -9.43
N TRP A 306 -2.28 7.59 -8.53
CA TRP A 306 -1.10 7.01 -7.88
C TRP A 306 -0.37 6.06 -8.83
N LEU A 307 -1.10 5.45 -9.76
CA LEU A 307 -0.54 4.68 -10.87
C LEU A 307 0.06 5.55 -11.99
N ARG A 308 -0.24 6.85 -12.09
CA ARG A 308 0.33 7.73 -13.14
C ARG A 308 1.86 7.84 -13.09
N TYR A 309 2.48 7.50 -11.95
CA TYR A 309 3.94 7.45 -11.81
C TYR A 309 4.54 6.14 -12.37
N TYR A 310 3.69 5.14 -12.62
CA TYR A 310 4.04 3.77 -13.04
C TYR A 310 3.38 3.35 -14.38
N LEU A 311 2.49 4.18 -14.93
CA LEU A 311 1.94 4.11 -16.29
C LEU A 311 2.62 5.10 -17.24
#